data_AF-A0A9P8KFZ5-F1
#
_entry.id   AF-A0A9P8KFZ5-F1
#
_cell.length_a   1.000
_cell.length_b   1.000
_cell.length_c   1.000
_cell.angle_alpha   90.00
_cell.angle_beta   90.00
_cell.angle_gamma   90.00
#
_symmetry.space_group_name_H-M   'P 1'
#
loop_
_entity.id
_entity.type
_entity.pdbx_description
1 polymer ?
#
loop_
_entity_poly.entity_id
_entity_poly.type
_entity_poly.pdbx_seq_one_letter_code
_entity_poly.pdbx_strand_id
1 'polypeptide(L)'
;MGRYDEGDMEEYLCPQSERDVLFHENYSHPAGMLDCTTCDLNQIIKRPERNTKTTTVKIHYGTIASGNQVIKDAQTRDRIVKDLGGQVLCFEMEAAGLMNDFPCLVVRGISDYCDSHKNDGWQRYAAATAAAYTRELLLLVPPEDVVK
;
A
#
# COMPACT_ATOMS: atom_id res chain seq x y z
N MET A 1 -25.93 14.77 -2.78
CA MET A 1 -25.02 13.76 -3.36
C MET A 1 -24.17 14.49 -4.37
N GLY A 2 -22.98 14.94 -3.98
CA GLY A 2 -22.12 15.75 -4.86
C GLY A 2 -21.74 14.92 -6.07
N ARG A 3 -22.00 15.45 -7.28
CA ARG A 3 -21.46 14.87 -8.51
C ARG A 3 -19.98 15.22 -8.52
N TYR A 4 -19.12 14.22 -8.40
CA TYR A 4 -17.70 14.39 -8.70
C TYR A 4 -17.59 14.68 -10.19
N ASP A 5 -16.86 15.72 -10.57
CA ASP A 5 -16.60 16.00 -11.98
C ASP A 5 -15.68 14.90 -12.54
N GLU A 6 -15.88 14.48 -13.78
CA GLU A 6 -15.13 13.35 -14.38
C GLU A 6 -13.60 13.56 -14.35
N GLY A 7 -13.14 14.81 -14.31
CA GLY A 7 -11.72 15.16 -14.17
C GLY A 7 -11.11 14.84 -12.80
N ASP A 8 -11.91 14.77 -11.74
CA ASP A 8 -11.41 14.45 -10.39
C ASP A 8 -11.04 12.97 -10.24
N MET A 9 -11.60 12.08 -11.09
CA MET A 9 -11.36 10.65 -11.03
C MET A 9 -10.09 10.20 -11.77
N GLU A 10 -9.54 11.02 -12.67
CA GLU A 10 -8.29 10.67 -13.39
C GLU A 10 -7.10 10.49 -12.43
N GLU A 11 -7.06 11.28 -11.35
CA GLU A 11 -6.00 11.19 -10.33
C GLU A 11 -6.05 9.90 -9.50
N TYR A 12 -7.14 9.14 -9.58
CA TYR A 12 -7.35 7.87 -8.89
C TYR A 12 -7.19 6.65 -9.81
N LEU A 13 -6.82 6.86 -11.08
CA LEU A 13 -6.52 5.76 -12.00
C LEU A 13 -5.20 5.09 -11.64
N CYS A 14 -5.04 3.84 -12.08
CA CYS A 14 -3.81 3.07 -11.90
C CYS A 14 -2.64 3.84 -12.53
N PRO A 15 -1.60 4.19 -11.74
CA PRO A 15 -0.43 4.85 -12.29
C PRO A 15 0.26 3.98 -13.34
N GLN A 16 1.01 4.61 -14.24
CA GLN A 16 1.82 3.90 -15.22
C GLN A 16 2.81 2.94 -14.55
N SER A 17 3.05 1.78 -15.16
CA SER A 17 3.94 0.73 -14.64
C SER A 17 5.38 1.20 -14.41
N GLU A 18 5.82 2.21 -15.15
CA GLU A 18 7.14 2.86 -15.00
C GLU A 18 7.33 3.49 -13.63
N ARG A 19 6.24 3.83 -12.94
CA ARG A 19 6.28 4.32 -11.56
C ARG A 19 6.29 3.17 -10.55
N ASP A 20 6.18 1.90 -10.95
CA ASP A 20 6.27 0.76 -10.02
C ASP A 20 7.71 0.23 -9.90
N VAL A 21 8.56 1.01 -9.23
CA VAL A 21 9.98 0.69 -9.05
C VAL A 21 10.22 0.14 -7.64
N LEU A 22 10.90 -1.00 -7.57
CA LEU A 22 11.38 -1.60 -6.31
C LEU A 22 12.89 -1.74 -6.39
N PHE A 23 13.59 -1.19 -5.41
CA PHE A 23 15.04 -1.32 -5.28
C PHE A 23 15.41 -2.50 -4.37
N HIS A 24 16.67 -2.95 -4.47
CA HIS A 24 17.24 -3.88 -3.51
C HIS A 24 17.21 -3.32 -2.08
N GLU A 25 16.94 -4.18 -1.09
CA GLU A 25 16.81 -3.80 0.33
C GLU A 25 18.04 -3.11 0.93
N ASN A 26 19.22 -3.38 0.36
CA ASN A 26 20.50 -2.84 0.81
C ASN A 26 20.92 -1.57 0.05
N TYR A 27 20.09 -1.11 -0.88
CA TYR A 27 20.34 0.09 -1.64
C TYR A 27 19.59 1.27 -1.03
N SER A 28 20.30 2.38 -0.85
CA SER A 28 19.74 3.65 -0.40
C SER A 28 20.12 4.74 -1.39
N HIS A 29 19.44 5.88 -1.30
CA HIS A 29 19.76 7.05 -2.11
C HIS A 29 21.25 7.42 -2.04
N PRO A 30 21.85 7.90 -3.14
CA PRO A 30 23.18 8.48 -3.12
C PRO A 30 23.30 9.59 -2.07
N ALA A 31 24.50 9.75 -1.51
CA ALA A 31 24.73 10.68 -0.41
C ALA A 31 24.24 12.11 -0.73
N GLY A 32 23.37 12.65 0.12
CA GLY A 32 22.82 14.00 0.00
C GLY A 32 21.53 14.10 -0.83
N MET A 33 21.04 13.00 -1.41
CA MET A 33 19.77 12.98 -2.14
C MET A 33 18.62 12.46 -1.26
N LEU A 34 17.43 13.00 -1.51
CA LEU A 34 16.18 12.63 -0.83
C LEU A 34 15.14 12.00 -1.77
N ASP A 35 15.47 11.90 -3.06
CA ASP A 35 14.60 11.38 -4.11
C ASP A 35 15.35 10.44 -5.05
N CYS A 36 14.59 9.73 -5.89
CA CYS A 36 15.11 8.71 -6.80
C CYS A 36 15.74 9.30 -8.08
N THR A 37 15.97 10.61 -8.19
CA THR A 37 16.38 11.24 -9.46
C THR A 37 17.74 10.75 -9.96
N THR A 38 18.63 10.41 -9.04
CA THR A 38 19.99 9.92 -9.34
C THR A 38 20.22 8.48 -8.90
N CYS A 39 19.15 7.71 -8.65
CA CYS A 39 19.30 6.33 -8.21
C CYS A 39 19.85 5.42 -9.31
N ASP A 40 20.73 4.49 -8.93
CA ASP A 40 21.28 3.50 -9.85
C ASP A 40 20.20 2.51 -10.30
N LEU A 41 19.87 2.54 -11.59
CA LEU A 41 18.88 1.67 -12.19
C LEU A 41 19.29 0.19 -12.15
N ASN A 42 20.57 -0.12 -11.98
CA ASN A 42 21.03 -1.50 -11.79
C ASN A 42 20.62 -2.09 -10.44
N GLN A 43 20.22 -1.24 -9.48
CA GLN A 43 19.74 -1.66 -8.16
C GLN A 43 18.24 -1.95 -8.15
N ILE A 44 17.57 -1.81 -9.29
CA ILE A 44 16.14 -2.12 -9.44
C ILE A 44 15.95 -3.64 -9.56
N ILE A 45 15.06 -4.17 -8.74
CA ILE A 45 14.64 -5.57 -8.81
C ILE A 45 13.78 -5.76 -10.05
N LYS A 46 14.25 -6.59 -10.99
CA LYS A 46 13.49 -6.97 -12.18
C LYS A 46 12.28 -7.81 -11.78
N ARG A 47 11.09 -7.34 -12.14
CA ARG A 47 9.81 -8.00 -11.87
C ARG A 47 9.01 -8.11 -13.17
N PRO A 48 8.12 -9.11 -13.29
CA PRO A 48 7.18 -9.16 -14.40
C PRO A 48 6.38 -7.86 -14.47
N GLU A 49 6.16 -7.34 -15.68
CA GLU A 49 5.30 -6.18 -15.86
C GLU A 49 3.93 -6.45 -15.26
N ARG A 50 3.41 -5.48 -14.51
CA ARG A 50 2.01 -5.55 -14.07
C ARG A 50 1.13 -5.55 -15.32
N ASN A 51 0.18 -6.47 -15.39
CA ASN A 51 -0.82 -6.45 -16.44
C ASN A 51 -1.76 -5.25 -16.22
N THR A 52 -1.38 -4.09 -16.75
CA THR A 52 -2.16 -2.84 -16.66
C THR A 52 -3.40 -2.86 -17.57
N LYS A 53 -3.53 -3.86 -18.46
CA LYS A 53 -4.73 -4.05 -19.30
C LYS A 53 -5.87 -4.70 -18.53
N THR A 54 -5.57 -5.40 -17.45
CA THR A 54 -6.60 -5.93 -16.55
C THR A 54 -6.86 -4.92 -15.45
N THR A 55 -8.10 -4.44 -15.34
CA THR A 55 -8.60 -3.62 -14.21
C THR A 55 -8.73 -4.43 -12.91
N THR A 56 -8.26 -5.67 -12.89
CA THR A 56 -8.42 -6.61 -11.78
C THR A 56 -7.47 -6.27 -10.64
N VAL A 57 -8.04 -5.76 -9.56
CA VAL A 57 -7.36 -5.58 -8.27
C VAL A 57 -7.03 -6.97 -7.69
N LYS A 58 -5.78 -7.16 -7.25
CA LYS A 58 -5.39 -8.36 -6.50
C LYS A 58 -5.66 -8.15 -5.01
N ILE A 59 -6.37 -9.10 -4.41
CA ILE A 59 -6.71 -9.08 -2.98
C ILE A 59 -5.79 -10.07 -2.26
N HIS A 60 -5.19 -9.60 -1.17
CA HIS A 60 -4.32 -10.40 -0.32
C HIS A 60 -4.89 -10.42 1.10
N TYR A 61 -4.92 -11.61 1.71
CA TYR A 61 -5.32 -11.79 3.10
C TYR A 61 -4.09 -12.16 3.93
N GLY A 62 -3.87 -11.44 5.02
CA GLY A 62 -2.77 -11.73 5.93
C GLY A 62 -2.51 -10.61 6.93
N THR A 63 -1.36 -10.70 7.58
CA THR A 63 -1.02 -9.82 8.71
C THR A 63 -0.64 -8.43 8.24
N ILE A 64 -1.26 -7.43 8.85
CA ILE A 64 -0.91 -6.02 8.71
C ILE A 64 -0.21 -5.59 10.00
N ALA A 65 1.04 -5.14 9.91
CA ALA A 65 1.76 -4.60 11.05
C ALA A 65 1.38 -3.13 11.27
N SER A 66 1.01 -2.79 12.50
CA SER A 66 0.56 -1.44 12.86
C SER A 66 1.52 -0.80 13.85
N GLY A 67 1.85 0.49 13.65
CA GLY A 67 2.74 1.23 14.55
C GLY A 67 2.68 2.74 14.35
N ASN A 68 3.23 3.52 15.28
CA ASN A 68 3.15 4.98 15.23
C ASN A 68 4.23 5.67 14.38
N GLN A 69 4.95 4.92 13.54
CA GLN A 69 6.03 5.44 12.72
C GLN A 69 5.90 4.95 11.28
N VAL A 70 6.19 5.85 10.32
CA VAL A 70 6.32 5.49 8.92
C VAL A 70 7.63 4.71 8.74
N ILE A 71 7.55 3.48 8.22
CA ILE A 71 8.73 2.71 7.83
C ILE A 71 9.22 3.20 6.47
N LYS A 72 10.44 3.72 6.41
CA LYS A 72 11.08 4.30 5.21
C LYS A 72 12.46 3.71 4.94
N ASP A 73 12.71 2.50 5.41
CA ASP A 73 13.98 1.81 5.30
C ASP A 73 13.73 0.32 5.14
N ALA A 74 14.19 -0.24 4.01
CA ALA A 74 13.91 -1.62 3.66
C ALA A 74 14.53 -2.61 4.66
N GLN A 75 15.72 -2.31 5.20
CA GLN A 75 16.34 -3.17 6.21
C GLN A 75 15.54 -3.17 7.51
N THR A 76 15.06 -2.01 7.95
CA THR A 76 14.19 -1.88 9.12
C THR A 76 12.88 -2.62 8.89
N ARG A 77 12.25 -2.47 7.73
CA ARG A 77 11.08 -3.24 7.31
C ARG A 77 11.35 -4.75 7.46
N ASP A 78 12.42 -5.25 6.85
CA ASP A 78 12.70 -6.69 6.81
C ASP A 78 13.07 -7.27 8.18
N ARG A 79 13.76 -6.48 9.03
CA ARG A 79 13.96 -6.84 10.44
C ARG A 79 12.64 -6.97 11.19
N ILE A 80 11.74 -5.99 11.06
CA ILE A 80 10.42 -6.04 11.72
C ILE A 80 9.61 -7.23 11.21
N VAL A 81 9.60 -7.50 9.90
CA VAL A 81 8.93 -8.68 9.32
C VAL A 81 9.47 -9.95 9.98
N LYS A 82 10.79 -10.09 10.11
CA LYS A 82 11.43 -11.24 10.74
C LYS A 82 11.07 -11.37 12.22
N ASP A 83 11.14 -10.27 12.96
CA ASP A 83 10.84 -10.23 14.41
C ASP A 83 9.37 -10.56 14.70
N LEU A 84 8.48 -10.25 13.76
CA LEU A 84 7.04 -10.60 13.80
C LEU A 84 6.71 -11.96 13.15
N GLY A 85 7.70 -12.83 12.96
CA GLY A 85 7.47 -14.22 12.51
C GLY A 85 7.36 -14.41 10.99
N GLY A 86 7.76 -13.42 10.20
CA GLY A 86 8.00 -13.55 8.76
C GLY A 86 6.77 -13.45 7.86
N GLN A 87 5.59 -13.08 8.40
CA GLN A 87 4.30 -13.18 7.69
C GLN A 87 3.58 -11.83 7.51
N VAL A 88 4.24 -10.73 7.83
CA VAL A 88 3.69 -9.37 7.65
C VAL A 88 3.63 -9.05 6.15
N LEU A 89 2.45 -8.68 5.66
CA LEU A 89 2.22 -8.33 4.25
C LEU A 89 2.35 -6.84 3.99
N CYS A 90 1.96 -5.99 4.95
CA CYS A 90 2.10 -4.54 4.83
C CYS A 90 2.16 -3.86 6.19
N PHE A 91 2.52 -2.58 6.16
CA PHE A 91 2.65 -1.70 7.32
C PHE A 91 1.68 -0.54 7.20
N GLU A 92 1.13 -0.11 8.32
CA GLU A 92 0.26 1.05 8.41
C GLU A 92 0.37 1.68 9.82
N MET A 93 -0.33 2.80 10.05
CA MET A 93 -0.12 3.60 11.26
C MET A 93 -1.32 3.78 12.19
N GLU A 94 -2.50 3.27 11.83
CA GLU A 94 -3.74 3.69 12.51
C GLU A 94 -4.52 2.51 13.13
N ALA A 95 -4.42 1.30 12.59
CA ALA A 95 -5.32 0.20 12.93
C ALA A 95 -5.19 -0.30 14.37
N ALA A 96 -3.97 -0.35 14.93
CA ALA A 96 -3.75 -0.86 16.29
C ALA A 96 -4.53 -0.07 17.35
N GLY A 97 -4.81 1.22 17.11
CA GLY A 97 -5.61 2.03 18.02
C GLY A 97 -7.08 1.61 18.06
N LEU A 98 -7.62 1.12 16.94
CA LEU A 98 -9.04 0.77 16.80
C LEU A 98 -9.34 -0.67 17.22
N MET A 99 -8.40 -1.60 16.99
CA MET A 99 -8.59 -3.03 17.26
C MET A 99 -8.81 -3.35 18.75
N ASN A 100 -8.35 -2.49 19.66
CA ASN A 100 -8.51 -2.71 21.10
C ASN A 100 -9.94 -2.41 21.60
N ASP A 101 -10.72 -1.65 20.83
CA ASP A 101 -12.00 -1.12 21.27
C ASP A 101 -13.19 -1.89 20.67
N PHE A 102 -13.04 -2.48 19.48
CA PHE A 102 -14.12 -3.25 18.83
C PHE A 102 -13.61 -4.24 17.78
N PRO A 103 -14.38 -5.31 17.46
CA PRO A 103 -14.09 -6.18 16.33
C PRO A 103 -14.10 -5.39 15.02
N CYS A 104 -12.97 -5.34 14.32
CA CYS A 104 -12.86 -4.60 13.06
C CYS A 104 -12.11 -5.39 11.99
N LEU A 105 -12.46 -5.13 10.73
CA LEU A 105 -11.69 -5.57 9.57
C LEU A 105 -10.95 -4.38 8.98
N VAL A 106 -9.66 -4.56 8.71
CA VAL A 106 -8.82 -3.53 8.10
C VAL A 106 -8.60 -3.84 6.63
N VAL A 107 -8.95 -2.89 5.77
CA VAL A 107 -8.69 -2.94 4.32
C VAL A 107 -7.68 -1.86 3.98
N ARG A 108 -6.54 -2.25 3.39
CA ARG A 108 -5.48 -1.33 2.97
C ARG A 108 -5.17 -1.50 1.48
N GLY A 109 -5.04 -0.38 0.79
CA GLY A 109 -4.41 -0.32 -0.52
C GLY A 109 -2.91 -0.10 -0.35
N ILE A 110 -2.11 -0.65 -1.27
CA ILE A 110 -0.64 -0.55 -1.21
C ILE A 110 -0.16 0.65 -2.02
N SER A 111 0.51 1.60 -1.36
CA SER A 111 1.05 2.82 -1.99
C SER A 111 2.56 2.80 -2.19
N ASP A 112 3.31 2.06 -1.38
CA ASP A 112 4.77 2.03 -1.44
C ASP A 112 5.32 0.72 -0.85
N TYR A 113 6.64 0.60 -0.85
CA TYR A 113 7.37 -0.59 -0.42
C TYR A 113 7.93 -0.50 1.01
N CYS A 114 7.59 0.55 1.76
CA CYS A 114 8.16 0.85 3.06
C CYS A 114 9.71 0.93 3.05
N ASP A 115 10.27 1.39 1.94
CA ASP A 115 11.70 1.63 1.75
C ASP A 115 11.99 3.14 1.65
N SER A 116 13.25 3.48 1.39
CA SER A 116 13.65 4.89 1.25
C SER A 116 13.16 5.53 -0.06
N HIS A 117 12.67 4.74 -1.01
CA HIS A 117 12.32 5.16 -2.36
C HIS A 117 10.83 5.48 -2.46
N LYS A 118 10.39 6.42 -1.60
CA LYS A 118 8.99 6.81 -1.47
C LYS A 118 8.35 7.14 -2.82
N ASN A 119 7.12 6.65 -3.00
CA ASN A 119 6.37 6.82 -4.23
C ASN A 119 4.95 7.29 -3.97
N ASP A 120 4.78 8.60 -3.88
CA ASP A 120 3.48 9.20 -3.56
C ASP A 120 2.46 9.08 -4.69
N GLY A 121 2.91 8.72 -5.91
CA GLY A 121 2.04 8.59 -7.07
C GLY A 121 0.97 7.50 -6.96
N TRP A 122 1.14 6.54 -6.06
CA TRP A 122 0.20 5.43 -5.87
C TRP A 122 -0.83 5.66 -4.76
N GLN A 123 -0.68 6.68 -3.91
CA GLN A 123 -1.54 6.87 -2.74
C GLN A 123 -3.02 7.00 -3.10
N ARG A 124 -3.34 7.78 -4.14
CA ARG A 124 -4.72 8.01 -4.60
C ARG A 124 -5.33 6.72 -5.13
N TYR A 125 -4.65 6.04 -6.04
CA TYR A 125 -5.10 4.75 -6.57
C TYR A 125 -5.27 3.69 -5.47
N ALA A 126 -4.34 3.61 -4.53
CA ALA A 126 -4.40 2.70 -3.38
C ALA A 126 -5.63 2.98 -2.51
N ALA A 127 -5.89 4.26 -2.20
CA ALA A 127 -7.05 4.69 -1.43
C ALA A 127 -8.37 4.36 -2.16
N ALA A 128 -8.48 4.70 -3.45
CA ALA A 128 -9.67 4.39 -4.25
C ALA A 128 -9.92 2.88 -4.33
N THR A 129 -8.87 2.08 -4.54
CA THR A 129 -8.96 0.62 -4.61
C THR A 129 -9.44 0.02 -3.28
N ALA A 130 -8.89 0.48 -2.15
CA ALA A 130 -9.32 0.04 -0.83
C ALA A 130 -10.79 0.41 -0.54
N ALA A 131 -11.18 1.64 -0.88
CA ALA A 131 -12.55 2.12 -0.70
C ALA A 131 -13.55 1.35 -1.58
N ALA A 132 -13.20 1.11 -2.85
CA ALA A 132 -14.01 0.34 -3.78
C ALA A 132 -14.22 -1.09 -3.27
N TYR A 133 -13.14 -1.78 -2.88
CA TYR A 133 -13.23 -3.13 -2.31
C TYR A 133 -14.07 -3.14 -1.02
N THR A 134 -13.86 -2.19 -0.11
CA THR A 134 -14.61 -2.10 1.14
C THR A 134 -16.11 -1.90 0.88
N ARG A 135 -16.47 -1.06 -0.08
CA ARG A 135 -17.87 -0.85 -0.48
C ARG A 135 -18.50 -2.15 -0.98
N GLU A 136 -17.83 -2.86 -1.89
CA GLU A 136 -18.34 -4.13 -2.41
C GLU A 136 -18.45 -5.18 -1.30
N LEU A 137 -17.48 -5.25 -0.38
CA LEU A 137 -17.54 -6.14 0.76
C LEU A 137 -18.75 -5.84 1.65
N LEU A 138 -19.00 -4.57 1.98
CA LEU A 138 -20.15 -4.17 2.80
C LEU A 138 -21.50 -4.49 2.16
N LEU A 139 -21.59 -4.46 0.82
CA LEU A 139 -22.81 -4.85 0.10
C LEU A 139 -23.11 -6.35 0.19
N LEU A 140 -22.09 -7.17 0.52
CA LEU A 140 -22.23 -8.61 0.69
C LEU A 140 -22.48 -9.02 2.15
N VAL A 141 -22.28 -8.11 3.12
CA VAL A 141 -22.52 -8.38 4.53
C VAL A 141 -24.00 -8.09 4.85
N PRO A 142 -24.79 -9.09 5.28
CA PRO A 142 -26.17 -8.87 5.68
C PRO A 142 -26.26 -7.86 6.83
N PRO A 143 -27.27 -6.97 6.86
CA PRO A 143 -27.46 -6.01 7.95
C PRO A 143 -27.64 -6.67 9.33
N GLU A 144 -28.06 -7.93 9.34
CA GLU A 144 -28.39 -8.73 10.52
C GLU A 144 -27.14 -9.28 11.25
N ASP A 145 -25.96 -9.27 10.60
CA ASP A 145 -24.68 -9.67 11.19
C ASP A 145 -23.89 -8.50 11.79
N VAL A 146 -24.46 -7.28 11.75
CA VAL A 146 -23.91 -6.07 12.38
C VAL A 146 -24.68 -5.77 13.68
N VAL A 147 -24.83 -6.78 14.54
CA VAL A 147 -25.47 -6.62 15.85
C VAL A 147 -24.39 -6.54 16.93
N LYS A 148 -24.28 -5.33 17.49
CA LYS A 148 -23.58 -4.86 18.71
C LYS A 148 -22.75 -5.85 19.51
#